data_AF-A0AAU0L0L5-F1
#
_entry.id   AF-A0AAU0L0L5-F1
#
_cell.length_a   1.000
_cell.length_b   1.000
_cell.length_c   1.000
_cell.angle_alpha   90.00
_cell.angle_beta   90.00
_cell.angle_gamma   90.00
#
_symmetry.space_group_name_H-M   'P 1'
#
loop_
_entity.id
_entity.type
_entity.pdbx_description
1 polymer ?
#
loop_
_entity_poly.entity_id
_entity_poly.type
_entity_poly.pdbx_seq_one_letter_code
_entity_poly.pdbx_strand_id
1 'polypeptide(L)'
;MSKYSNQLGSVHIVDDNLSRAWARIILHIQEHPQNEITPLILSLTGFDINGQPNEVEGFSEELNNLLIQRKFRKIEDVANTIFPKILWQTCGNDRQKLYARYKKVFESYKIIIPEKIIEALTLSA
;
A
#
# COMPACT_ATOMS: atom_id res chain seq x y z
N MET A 1 9.33 -41.56 15.30
CA MET A 1 8.01 -40.93 15.53
C MET A 1 8.19 -39.42 15.45
N SER A 2 7.78 -38.84 14.32
CA SER A 2 7.93 -37.41 14.00
C SER A 2 6.97 -36.58 14.86
N LYS A 3 7.51 -35.71 15.71
CA LYS A 3 6.74 -34.76 16.55
C LYS A 3 6.64 -33.36 15.95
N TYR A 4 7.06 -33.17 14.70
CA TYR A 4 6.84 -31.94 13.96
C TYR A 4 5.68 -32.16 13.00
N SER A 5 4.49 -32.29 13.60
CA SER A 5 3.24 -32.00 12.91
C SER A 5 3.39 -30.60 12.33
N ASN A 6 3.25 -30.49 11.01
CA ASN A 6 3.13 -29.24 10.27
C ASN A 6 2.20 -28.30 11.04
N GLN A 7 2.76 -27.29 11.69
CA GLN A 7 1.98 -26.12 12.04
C GLN A 7 1.69 -25.41 10.72
N LEU A 8 0.49 -25.65 10.19
CA LEU A 8 -0.24 -24.72 9.31
C LEU A 8 -0.56 -23.43 10.09
N GLY A 9 0.46 -22.84 10.72
CA GLY A 9 0.38 -21.59 11.44
C GLY A 9 0.63 -20.46 10.45
N SER A 10 -0.12 -19.37 10.60
CA SER A 10 0.11 -18.15 9.83
C SER A 10 1.59 -17.78 9.83
N VAL A 11 2.15 -17.51 8.66
CA VAL A 11 3.54 -17.06 8.54
C VAL A 11 3.61 -15.67 9.13
N HIS A 12 4.32 -15.51 10.24
CA HIS A 12 4.46 -14.22 10.91
C HIS A 12 5.90 -13.72 10.82
N ILE A 13 6.08 -12.62 10.09
CA ILE A 13 7.37 -11.93 9.95
C ILE A 13 7.33 -10.69 10.83
N VAL A 14 8.29 -10.59 11.75
CA VAL A 14 8.52 -9.40 12.57
C VAL A 14 9.85 -8.78 12.16
N ASP A 15 9.86 -7.48 11.94
CA ASP A 15 11.03 -6.75 11.46
C ASP A 15 10.99 -5.26 11.87
N ASP A 16 12.13 -4.56 11.78
CA ASP A 16 12.27 -3.12 12.02
C ASP A 16 12.79 -2.35 10.78
N ASN A 17 13.02 -3.08 9.68
CA ASN A 17 13.46 -2.54 8.40
C ASN A 17 12.56 -3.06 7.27
N LEU A 18 11.96 -2.15 6.52
CA LEU A 18 10.97 -2.47 5.49
C LEU A 18 11.58 -3.24 4.33
N SER A 19 12.78 -2.86 3.86
CA SER A 19 13.45 -3.52 2.73
C SER A 19 13.75 -4.99 3.07
N ARG A 20 14.26 -5.24 4.27
CA ARG A 20 14.54 -6.60 4.76
C ARG A 20 13.26 -7.41 4.95
N ALA A 21 12.22 -6.81 5.51
CA ALA A 21 10.92 -7.46 5.66
C ALA A 21 10.37 -7.96 4.32
N TRP A 22 10.39 -7.11 3.29
CA TRP A 22 9.95 -7.48 1.94
C TRP A 22 10.78 -8.59 1.32
N ALA A 23 12.12 -8.53 1.45
CA ALA A 23 12.99 -9.58 0.96
C ALA A 23 12.64 -10.94 1.59
N ARG A 24 12.43 -10.97 2.92
CA ARG A 24 12.03 -12.19 3.65
C ARG A 24 10.67 -12.72 3.18
N ILE A 25 9.71 -11.84 2.94
CA ILE A 25 8.38 -12.22 2.43
C ILE A 25 8.52 -12.88 1.05
N ILE A 26 9.24 -12.25 0.12
CA ILE A 26 9.41 -12.75 -1.24
C ILE A 26 10.12 -14.11 -1.24
N LEU A 27 11.22 -14.23 -0.50
CA LEU A 27 11.97 -15.48 -0.37
C LEU A 27 11.08 -16.58 0.21
N HIS A 28 10.31 -16.28 1.25
CA HIS A 28 9.37 -17.24 1.83
C HIS A 28 8.33 -17.72 0.82
N ILE A 29 7.72 -16.82 0.05
CA ILE A 29 6.74 -17.17 -0.99
C ILE A 29 7.37 -18.05 -2.08
N GLN A 30 8.63 -17.78 -2.45
CA GLN A 30 9.35 -18.56 -3.46
C GLN A 30 9.73 -19.96 -2.98
N GLU A 31 10.15 -20.09 -1.71
CA GLU A 31 10.56 -21.37 -1.11
C GLU A 31 9.36 -22.25 -0.74
N HIS A 32 8.22 -21.63 -0.46
CA HIS A 32 6.99 -22.31 -0.05
C HIS A 32 5.82 -21.96 -0.97
N PRO A 33 5.82 -22.40 -2.24
CA PRO A 33 4.65 -22.28 -3.09
C PRO A 33 3.54 -23.19 -2.53
N GLN A 34 2.65 -22.62 -1.71
CA GLN A 34 1.51 -23.31 -1.14
C GLN A 34 0.33 -23.27 -2.11
N ASN A 35 -0.42 -24.37 -2.21
CA ASN A 35 -1.68 -24.43 -2.96
C ASN A 35 -2.89 -23.97 -2.13
N GLU A 36 -2.68 -23.66 -0.85
CA GLU A 36 -3.71 -23.23 0.09
C GLU A 36 -3.48 -21.77 0.50
N ILE A 37 -4.57 -21.01 0.63
CA ILE A 37 -4.52 -19.62 1.06
C ILE A 37 -4.32 -19.58 2.58
N THR A 38 -3.09 -19.32 3.02
CA THR A 38 -2.76 -19.10 4.42
C THR A 38 -2.38 -17.63 4.66
N PRO A 39 -2.75 -17.03 5.81
CA PRO A 39 -2.39 -15.65 6.09
C PRO A 39 -0.89 -15.51 6.35
N LEU A 40 -0.26 -14.58 5.63
CA LEU A 40 1.05 -14.05 5.92
C LEU A 40 0.88 -12.70 6.63
N ILE A 41 1.43 -12.60 7.83
CA ILE A 41 1.36 -11.42 8.70
C ILE A 41 2.74 -10.77 8.76
N LEU A 42 2.81 -9.46 8.52
CA LEU A 42 3.99 -8.64 8.76
C LEU A 42 3.72 -7.70 9.95
N SER A 43 4.60 -7.72 10.94
CA SER A 43 4.67 -6.69 11.98
C SER A 43 5.96 -5.90 11.83
N LEU A 44 5.82 -4.63 11.45
CA LEU A 44 6.94 -3.72 11.26
C LEU A 44 7.01 -2.72 12.43
N THR A 45 8.21 -2.47 12.92
CA THR A 45 8.50 -1.46 13.96
C THR A 45 9.61 -0.52 13.50
N GLY A 46 10.06 0.40 14.37
CA GLY A 46 11.20 1.27 14.06
C GLY A 46 10.87 2.49 13.18
N PHE A 47 9.61 2.91 13.12
CA PHE A 47 9.22 4.13 12.43
C PHE A 47 9.85 5.37 13.09
N ASP A 48 10.29 6.32 12.27
CA ASP A 48 10.82 7.60 12.73
C ASP A 48 9.71 8.55 13.24
N ILE A 49 10.10 9.75 13.68
CA ILE A 49 9.17 10.78 14.17
C ILE A 49 8.15 11.24 13.11
N ASN A 50 8.44 11.04 11.83
CA ASN A 50 7.57 11.37 10.71
C ASN A 50 6.76 10.14 10.24
N GLY A 51 6.83 9.02 10.97
CA GLY A 51 6.18 7.76 10.62
C GLY A 51 6.77 7.09 9.38
N GLN A 52 8.00 7.42 8.97
CA GLN A 52 8.69 6.70 7.91
C GLN A 52 9.39 5.46 8.47
N PRO A 53 9.26 4.29 7.83
CA PRO A 53 9.97 3.09 8.26
C PRO A 53 11.46 3.19 7.92
N ASN A 54 12.29 2.41 8.63
CA ASN A 54 13.68 2.25 8.21
C ASN A 54 13.75 1.42 6.92
N GLU A 55 14.61 1.84 6.00
CA GLU A 55 14.89 1.15 4.75
C GLU A 55 16.40 1.05 4.53
N VAL A 56 16.81 0.09 3.70
CA VAL A 56 18.17 0.09 3.15
C VAL A 56 18.28 1.28 2.19
N GLU A 57 19.29 2.11 2.38
CA GLU A 57 19.53 3.29 1.53
C GLU A 57 19.63 2.88 0.05
N GLY A 58 18.96 3.65 -0.83
CA GLY A 58 18.92 3.40 -2.27
C GLY A 58 18.06 2.21 -2.71
N PHE A 59 17.51 1.40 -1.79
CA PHE A 59 16.72 0.20 -2.16
C PHE A 59 15.49 0.54 -3.01
N SER A 60 14.71 1.53 -2.59
CA SER A 60 13.51 1.96 -3.30
C SER A 60 13.82 2.55 -4.68
N GLU A 61 14.96 3.22 -4.83
CA GLU A 61 15.43 3.77 -6.12
C GLU A 61 15.83 2.65 -7.08
N GLU A 62 16.61 1.68 -6.59
CA GLU A 62 17.03 0.53 -7.41
C GLU A 62 15.84 -0.35 -7.80
N LEU A 63 14.90 -0.55 -6.90
CA LEU A 63 13.66 -1.27 -7.19
C LEU A 63 12.83 -0.53 -8.25
N ASN A 64 12.72 0.80 -8.15
CA ASN A 64 12.06 1.61 -9.18
C ASN A 64 12.77 1.50 -10.54
N ASN A 65 14.11 1.52 -10.56
CA ASN A 65 14.89 1.32 -11.79
C ASN A 65 14.58 -0.04 -12.44
N LEU A 66 14.57 -1.12 -11.65
CA LEU A 66 14.21 -2.45 -12.11
C LEU A 66 12.79 -2.51 -12.67
N LEU A 67 11.81 -1.92 -11.98
CA LEU A 67 10.41 -1.90 -12.42
C LEU A 67 10.27 -1.19 -13.76
N ILE A 68 10.92 -0.04 -13.94
CA ILE A 68 10.90 0.74 -15.19
C ILE A 68 11.55 -0.06 -16.34
N GLN A 69 12.71 -0.68 -16.10
CA GLN A 69 13.37 -1.53 -17.10
C GLN A 69 12.47 -2.68 -17.57
N ARG A 70 11.63 -3.20 -16.66
CA ARG A 70 10.63 -4.24 -16.93
C ARG A 70 9.28 -3.70 -17.43
N LYS A 71 9.19 -2.40 -17.72
CA LYS A 71 7.98 -1.69 -18.20
C LYS A 71 6.80 -1.71 -17.20
N PHE A 72 7.10 -1.78 -15.91
CA PHE A 72 6.13 -1.58 -14.82
C PHE A 72 6.15 -0.12 -14.32
N ARG A 73 5.12 0.24 -13.54
CA ARG A 73 5.04 1.56 -12.87
C ARG A 73 5.97 1.61 -11.65
N LYS A 74 6.35 2.83 -11.24
CA LYS A 74 7.09 3.04 -10.00
C LYS A 74 6.21 2.74 -8.78
N ILE A 75 6.87 2.48 -7.65
CA ILE A 75 6.21 2.23 -6.36
C ILE A 75 5.31 3.42 -5.99
N GLU A 76 5.79 4.64 -6.14
CA GLU A 76 5.07 5.85 -5.75
C GLU A 76 3.85 6.10 -6.63
N ASP A 77 3.93 5.75 -7.92
CA ASP A 77 2.80 5.87 -8.85
C ASP A 77 1.65 4.97 -8.40
N VAL A 78 1.96 3.73 -8.00
CA VAL A 78 0.95 2.79 -7.50
C VAL A 78 0.44 3.22 -6.13
N ALA A 79 1.33 3.56 -5.20
CA ALA A 79 0.96 3.99 -3.85
C ALA A 79 0.02 5.21 -3.86
N ASN A 80 0.31 6.19 -4.72
CA ASN A 80 -0.50 7.41 -4.85
C ASN A 80 -1.91 7.15 -5.42
N THR A 81 -2.17 5.99 -6.03
CA THR A 81 -3.54 5.64 -6.46
C THR A 81 -4.41 5.15 -5.30
N ILE A 82 -3.83 4.42 -4.34
CA ILE A 82 -4.56 3.86 -3.18
C ILE A 82 -4.66 4.91 -2.06
N PHE A 83 -3.56 5.61 -1.78
CA PHE A 83 -3.53 6.70 -0.84
C PHE A 83 -2.72 7.85 -1.44
N PRO A 84 -3.35 8.96 -1.85
CA PRO A 84 -2.65 10.03 -2.55
C PRO A 84 -1.84 10.86 -1.54
N LYS A 85 -0.67 10.33 -1.16
CA LYS A 85 0.28 10.93 -0.21
C LYS A 85 0.63 12.37 -0.61
N ILE A 86 0.85 12.59 -1.90
CA ILE A 86 1.13 13.94 -2.43
C ILE A 86 -0.05 14.88 -2.14
N LEU A 87 -1.28 14.43 -2.42
CA LEU A 87 -2.48 15.24 -2.16
C LEU A 87 -2.61 15.56 -0.66
N TRP A 88 -2.41 14.55 0.20
CA TRP A 88 -2.40 14.71 1.65
C TRP A 88 -1.38 15.76 2.12
N GLN A 89 -0.14 15.67 1.61
CA GLN A 89 0.93 16.61 1.90
C GLN A 89 0.63 18.02 1.39
N THR A 90 0.10 18.17 0.17
CA THR A 90 -0.31 19.48 -0.37
C THR A 90 -1.46 20.13 0.41
N CYS A 91 -2.26 19.33 1.11
CA CYS A 91 -3.26 19.81 2.04
C CYS A 91 -2.68 20.14 3.43
N GLY A 92 -1.36 20.10 3.61
CA GLY A 92 -0.69 20.43 4.86
C GLY A 92 -0.91 19.39 5.95
N ASN A 93 -1.10 18.12 5.57
CA ASN A 93 -1.45 17.03 6.49
C ASN A 93 -2.72 17.33 7.32
N ASP A 94 -3.65 18.09 6.74
CA ASP A 94 -4.90 18.51 7.38
C ASP A 94 -6.09 17.78 6.73
N ARG A 95 -6.77 16.96 7.54
CA ARG A 95 -7.93 16.16 7.12
C ARG A 95 -9.08 17.02 6.60
N GLN A 96 -9.33 18.17 7.20
CA GLN A 96 -10.42 19.06 6.78
C GLN A 96 -10.10 19.69 5.42
N LYS A 97 -8.85 20.12 5.21
CA LYS A 97 -8.41 20.66 3.92
C LYS A 97 -8.43 19.60 2.83
N LEU A 98 -7.99 18.37 3.13
CA LEU A 98 -8.08 17.25 2.20
C LEU A 98 -9.53 16.98 1.80
N TYR A 99 -10.43 16.87 2.78
CA TYR A 99 -11.86 16.64 2.52
C TYR A 99 -12.50 17.78 1.71
N ALA A 100 -12.23 19.04 2.07
CA ALA A 100 -12.74 20.19 1.34
C ALA A 100 -12.26 20.21 -0.12
N ARG A 101 -11.01 19.81 -0.37
CA ARG A 101 -10.45 19.68 -1.71
C ARG A 101 -11.16 18.57 -2.50
N TYR A 102 -11.35 17.40 -1.91
CA TYR A 102 -12.13 16.32 -2.54
C TYR A 102 -13.56 16.75 -2.86
N LYS A 103 -14.25 17.40 -1.91
CA LYS A 103 -15.61 17.90 -2.10
C LYS A 103 -15.68 18.88 -3.28
N LYS A 104 -14.76 19.84 -3.37
CA LYS A 104 -14.70 20.80 -4.48
C LYS A 104 -14.52 20.12 -5.83
N VAL A 105 -13.62 19.15 -5.91
CA VAL A 105 -13.37 18.37 -7.13
C VAL A 105 -14.62 17.55 -7.51
N PHE A 106 -15.26 16.91 -6.53
CA PHE A 106 -16.49 16.16 -6.75
C PHE A 106 -17.64 17.03 -7.29
N GLU A 107 -17.84 18.23 -6.74
CA GLU A 107 -18.84 19.17 -7.26
C GLU A 107 -18.54 19.57 -8.72
N SER A 108 -17.27 19.70 -9.13
CA SER A 108 -16.93 19.96 -10.52
C SER A 108 -17.29 18.80 -11.47
N TYR A 109 -17.24 17.55 -10.98
CA TYR A 109 -17.68 16.39 -11.76
C TYR A 109 -19.19 16.32 -11.91
N LYS A 110 -19.98 16.72 -10.90
CA LYS A 110 -21.44 16.80 -11.01
C LYS A 110 -21.91 17.72 -12.14
N ILE A 111 -21.17 18.77 -12.45
CA ILE A 111 -21.52 19.70 -13.54
C ILE A 111 -21.38 19.01 -14.92
N ILE A 112 -20.54 17.98 -15.00
CA ILE A 112 -20.19 17.27 -16.25
C ILE A 112 -20.99 15.96 -16.40
N ILE A 113 -21.45 15.38 -15.29
CA ILE A 113 -22.19 14.12 -15.26
C ILE A 113 -23.70 14.40 -15.49
N PRO A 114 -24.37 13.69 -16.42
CA PRO A 114 -25.81 13.82 -16.63
C PRO A 114 -26.62 13.58 -15.34
N GLU A 115 -27.66 14.38 -15.08
CA GLU A 115 -28.49 14.35 -13.86
C GLU A 115 -28.91 12.93 -13.41
N LYS A 116 -29.24 12.05 -14.36
CA LYS A 116 -29.67 10.67 -14.09
C LYS A 116 -28.62 9.81 -13.37
N ILE A 117 -27.33 10.12 -13.49
CA ILE A 117 -26.25 9.39 -12.80
C ILE A 117 -26.02 9.96 -11.40
N ILE A 118 -26.30 11.26 -11.19
CA ILE A 118 -26.16 11.92 -9.89
C ILE A 118 -27.21 11.39 -8.91
N GLU A 119 -28.46 11.23 -9.34
CA GLU A 119 -29.54 10.67 -8.52
C GLU A 119 -29.21 9.26 -7.98
N ALA A 120 -28.63 8.39 -8.81
CA ALA A 120 -28.25 7.03 -8.44
C ALA A 120 -27.12 6.98 -7.39
N LEU A 121 -26.20 7.95 -7.42
CA LEU A 121 -25.08 8.05 -6.47
C LEU A 121 -25.49 8.70 -5.14
N THR A 122 -26.55 9.51 -5.12
CA THR A 122 -27.07 10.13 -3.88
C THR A 122 -28.05 9.26 -3.11
N LEU A 123 -28.70 8.29 -3.77
CA LEU A 123 -29.65 7.37 -3.12
C LEU A 123 -28.97 6.15 -2.47
N SER A 124 -27.65 6.03 -2.58
CA SER A 124 -26.84 4.91 -2.08
C SER A 124 -25.92 5.27 -0.89
N ALA A 125 -26.05 6.47 -0.33
CA ALA A 125 -25.35 6.97 0.86
C ALA A 125 -26.33 7.25 2.00
#